data_AF-D8T702-F1
#
_entry.id   AF-D8T702-F1
#
_cell.length_a   1.000
_cell.length_b   1.000
_cell.length_c   1.000
_cell.angle_alpha   90.00
_cell.angle_beta   90.00
_cell.angle_gamma   90.00
#
_symmetry.space_group_name_H-M   'P 1'
#
loop_
_entity.id
_entity.type
_entity.pdbx_description
1 polymer ?
#
loop_
_entity_poly.entity_id
_entity_poly.type
_entity_poly.pdbx_seq_one_letter_code
_entity_poly.pdbx_strand_id
1 'polypeptide(L)'
;MNHDVLKKAIWEIPPHGSELPPREAFVLSKEMVEFRAKKNVIMVTFANHAFEDFVLTWVRHLTDVGVTNLLVGAMDRKILEELFWKGVPVFDMGSEMNPADVGWGTPVFHKMGREKVFLVNAIMAMGFEVLFCDTDMNPLPYMERYPDADVLVSSDAVIATVTDESLEDWRRSYAALNIGIFHWRPTEAAKKFARAWQIQLEDEKIWDQNGFNELIQNGTREAVDPDNDRGLFYAFDRTLKVGILPVSMFCSGHTYFVQHLYKQLGLDVYAVHTTFQFAGTEGKRHRLREAQLFFDKPEYYQGKRRFIAFDASIPKELLTGGNHSVETHFALVNYQMKRVREALAVAYVLNRTLVMPEMWCRNDRLWFGHPGILHDTKTPQPFLCPMDHAQQVSNMLKNMPEEEFGPAIDFREYSFLENPRVPQEIKTSRLSIRLCSRGKNCSSEVSQGAIELPINMTDTQLRDEFSRHKDVKILDFSTMKNVFGGFVDKVTLKFRRRLQRYTAIWCCLESLERGHIYYDFFWDEKPGWKPLPPTRPENDHPPFD
;
A
#
# COMPACT_ATOMS: atom_id res chain seq x y z
N MET A 1 -14.83 -19.93 32.63
CA MET A 1 -15.74 -19.10 31.80
C MET A 1 -16.09 -19.89 30.54
N ASN A 2 -17.30 -19.72 29.99
CA ASN A 2 -17.69 -20.48 28.80
C ASN A 2 -17.02 -19.89 27.54
N HIS A 3 -15.88 -20.45 27.14
CA HIS A 3 -15.13 -20.03 25.94
C HIS A 3 -15.82 -20.47 24.63
N ASP A 4 -16.93 -21.23 24.67
CA ASP A 4 -17.57 -21.77 23.47
C ASP A 4 -18.06 -20.67 22.52
N VAL A 5 -18.43 -19.49 23.05
CA VAL A 5 -18.88 -18.35 22.23
C VAL A 5 -17.77 -17.80 21.32
N LEU A 6 -16.50 -17.98 21.69
CA LEU A 6 -15.33 -17.54 20.92
C LEU A 6 -14.76 -18.64 19.99
N LYS A 7 -15.24 -19.87 20.15
CA LYS A 7 -14.81 -21.07 19.41
C LYS A 7 -15.69 -21.35 18.19
N LYS A 8 -15.82 -20.37 17.30
CA LYS A 8 -16.66 -20.44 16.09
C LYS A 8 -15.86 -20.54 14.79
N ALA A 9 -16.50 -20.91 13.69
CA ALA A 9 -15.85 -20.76 12.39
C ALA A 9 -15.57 -19.28 12.09
N ILE A 10 -14.54 -19.00 11.29
CA ILE A 10 -14.23 -17.63 10.89
C ILE A 10 -15.35 -17.16 9.95
N TRP A 11 -15.80 -15.92 10.12
CA TRP A 11 -16.96 -15.30 9.45
C TRP A 11 -18.33 -15.82 9.90
N GLU A 12 -18.37 -16.73 10.87
CA GLU A 12 -19.61 -17.12 11.54
C GLU A 12 -20.01 -16.03 12.54
N ILE A 13 -20.89 -15.13 12.11
CA ILE A 13 -21.37 -14.04 12.97
C ILE A 13 -22.16 -14.57 14.16
N PRO A 14 -22.09 -13.92 15.34
CA PRO A 14 -22.96 -14.25 16.45
C PRO A 14 -24.46 -14.19 16.07
N PRO A 15 -25.31 -15.13 16.56
CA PRO A 15 -26.74 -15.11 16.28
C PRO A 15 -27.39 -13.77 16.67
N HIS A 16 -28.45 -13.40 15.94
CA HIS A 16 -29.24 -12.23 16.28
C HIS A 16 -29.74 -12.29 17.73
N GLY A 17 -29.56 -11.20 18.49
CA GLY A 17 -29.92 -11.13 19.91
C GLY A 17 -28.84 -11.66 20.86
N SER A 18 -27.66 -12.07 20.37
CA SER A 18 -26.51 -12.34 21.22
C SER A 18 -26.07 -11.07 21.96
N GLU A 19 -25.55 -11.23 23.17
CA GLU A 19 -24.86 -10.17 23.89
C GLU A 19 -23.35 -10.28 23.69
N LEU A 20 -22.66 -9.14 23.76
CA LEU A 20 -21.21 -9.10 23.73
C LEU A 20 -20.67 -9.74 25.03
N PRO A 21 -19.78 -10.75 24.96
CA PRO A 21 -19.17 -11.32 26.16
C PRO A 21 -18.46 -10.27 27.02
N PRO A 22 -18.34 -10.53 28.34
CA PRO A 22 -17.57 -9.66 29.22
C PRO A 22 -16.09 -9.65 28.79
N ARG A 23 -15.38 -8.57 29.11
CA ARG A 23 -14.00 -8.34 28.64
C ARG A 23 -13.05 -9.48 29.03
N GLU A 24 -13.25 -10.06 30.20
CA GLU A 24 -12.48 -11.18 30.75
C GLU A 24 -12.55 -12.44 29.87
N ALA A 25 -13.64 -12.61 29.11
CA ALA A 25 -13.77 -13.72 28.18
C ALA A 25 -12.77 -13.63 27.01
N PHE A 26 -12.28 -12.42 26.69
CA PHE A 26 -11.36 -12.14 25.60
C PHE A 26 -9.88 -12.12 26.02
N VAL A 27 -9.55 -12.41 27.27
CA VAL A 27 -8.14 -12.45 27.72
C VAL A 27 -7.41 -13.59 27.03
N LEU A 28 -6.28 -13.32 26.37
CA LEU A 28 -5.48 -14.34 25.68
C LEU A 28 -5.20 -15.54 26.60
N SER A 29 -5.65 -16.72 26.17
CA SER A 29 -5.46 -17.97 26.92
C SER A 29 -4.87 -19.07 26.05
N LYS A 30 -4.25 -20.06 26.69
CA LYS A 30 -3.69 -21.23 25.99
C LYS A 30 -4.77 -21.97 25.20
N GLU A 31 -5.96 -22.11 25.77
CA GLU A 31 -7.10 -22.80 25.16
C GLU A 31 -7.62 -22.07 23.92
N MET A 32 -7.54 -20.73 23.87
CA MET A 32 -7.88 -19.96 22.66
C MET A 32 -6.89 -20.23 21.53
N VAL A 33 -5.60 -20.22 21.84
CA VAL A 33 -4.54 -20.49 20.87
C VAL A 33 -4.63 -21.94 20.39
N GLU A 34 -4.78 -22.90 21.30
CA GLU A 34 -4.88 -24.33 21.00
C GLU A 34 -6.06 -24.66 20.09
N PHE A 35 -7.21 -24.02 20.30
CA PHE A 35 -8.38 -24.21 19.45
C PHE A 35 -8.14 -23.80 17.99
N ARG A 36 -7.29 -22.79 17.77
CA ARG A 36 -7.02 -22.24 16.43
C ARG A 36 -5.78 -22.84 15.78
N ALA A 37 -4.74 -23.11 16.56
CA ALA A 37 -3.45 -23.54 16.05
C ALA A 37 -3.58 -24.81 15.18
N LYS A 38 -2.85 -24.84 14.08
CA LYS A 38 -2.74 -26.01 13.19
C LYS A 38 -1.28 -26.38 13.06
N LYS A 39 -0.95 -27.67 13.20
CA LYS A 39 0.44 -28.18 13.24
C LYS A 39 1.31 -27.40 14.24
N ASN A 40 0.75 -27.04 15.41
CA ASN A 40 1.39 -26.22 16.44
C ASN A 40 1.69 -24.75 16.04
N VAL A 41 1.23 -24.28 14.88
CA VAL A 41 1.46 -22.90 14.40
C VAL A 41 0.17 -22.08 14.51
N ILE A 42 0.30 -20.86 15.04
CA ILE A 42 -0.74 -19.82 15.02
C ILE A 42 -0.25 -18.58 14.27
N MET A 43 -1.07 -18.09 13.34
CA MET A 43 -0.87 -16.80 12.68
C MET A 43 -1.50 -15.69 13.51
N VAL A 44 -0.77 -14.63 13.75
CA VAL A 44 -1.26 -13.50 14.54
C VAL A 44 -0.91 -12.17 13.89
N THR A 45 -1.78 -11.20 14.10
CA THR A 45 -1.55 -9.78 13.89
C THR A 45 -2.28 -9.04 15.02
N PHE A 46 -2.07 -7.74 15.13
CA PHE A 46 -2.84 -6.89 16.03
C PHE A 46 -3.14 -5.55 15.38
N ALA A 47 -4.19 -4.90 15.85
CA ALA A 47 -4.58 -3.59 15.35
C ALA A 47 -5.39 -2.81 16.38
N ASN A 48 -5.35 -1.49 16.23
CA ASN A 48 -6.40 -0.61 16.75
C ASN A 48 -7.47 -0.40 15.67
N HIS A 49 -8.56 0.29 16.03
CA HIS A 49 -9.72 0.53 15.16
C HIS A 49 -9.38 1.18 13.82
N ALA A 50 -8.37 2.05 13.75
CA ALA A 50 -7.96 2.70 12.51
C ALA A 50 -7.47 1.73 11.41
N PHE A 51 -7.08 0.50 11.78
CA PHE A 51 -6.64 -0.54 10.85
C PHE A 51 -7.63 -1.72 10.75
N GLU A 52 -8.90 -1.55 11.15
CA GLU A 52 -9.96 -2.58 11.01
C GLU A 52 -10.02 -3.15 9.58
N ASP A 53 -9.98 -2.28 8.57
CA ASP A 53 -10.05 -2.65 7.16
C ASP A 53 -8.83 -3.45 6.67
N PHE A 54 -7.63 -3.16 7.18
CA PHE A 54 -6.44 -3.96 6.94
C PHE A 54 -6.55 -5.35 7.59
N VAL A 55 -7.05 -5.43 8.83
CA VAL A 55 -7.30 -6.73 9.49
C VAL A 55 -8.31 -7.55 8.69
N LEU A 56 -9.41 -6.95 8.26
CA LEU A 56 -10.40 -7.67 7.46
C LEU A 56 -9.85 -8.13 6.11
N THR A 57 -8.98 -7.32 5.49
CA THR A 57 -8.24 -7.72 4.28
C THR A 57 -7.36 -8.94 4.55
N TRP A 58 -6.55 -8.89 5.61
CA TRP A 58 -5.69 -9.98 6.04
C TRP A 58 -6.46 -11.29 6.30
N VAL A 59 -7.50 -11.23 7.14
CA VAL A 59 -8.33 -12.42 7.45
C VAL A 59 -8.99 -12.95 6.17
N ARG A 60 -9.44 -12.07 5.27
CA ARG A 60 -10.11 -12.48 4.04
C ARG A 60 -9.16 -13.26 3.14
N HIS A 61 -7.96 -12.77 2.88
CA HIS A 61 -6.99 -13.48 2.05
C HIS A 61 -6.62 -14.85 2.60
N LEU A 62 -6.34 -14.92 3.90
CA LEU A 62 -6.00 -16.18 4.55
C LEU A 62 -7.15 -17.18 4.45
N THR A 63 -8.38 -16.75 4.72
CA THR A 63 -9.55 -17.64 4.65
C THR A 63 -9.91 -18.05 3.22
N ASP A 64 -9.74 -17.19 2.23
CA ASP A 64 -9.97 -17.50 0.80
C ASP A 64 -9.00 -18.61 0.30
N VAL A 65 -7.82 -18.75 0.92
CA VAL A 65 -6.86 -19.85 0.66
C VAL A 65 -6.89 -20.98 1.71
N GLY A 66 -7.93 -21.04 2.54
CA GLY A 66 -8.17 -22.13 3.49
C GLY A 66 -7.36 -22.09 4.79
N VAL A 67 -6.66 -20.98 5.07
CA VAL A 67 -5.95 -20.77 6.33
C VAL A 67 -6.93 -20.29 7.40
N THR A 68 -6.96 -21.02 8.52
CA THR A 68 -7.90 -20.74 9.63
C THR A 68 -7.24 -20.71 11.01
N ASN A 69 -5.95 -21.04 11.08
CA ASN A 69 -5.15 -20.95 12.30
C ASN A 69 -4.68 -19.52 12.52
N LEU A 70 -5.63 -18.61 12.67
CA LEU A 70 -5.38 -17.19 12.90
C LEU A 70 -6.08 -16.69 14.17
N LEU A 71 -5.49 -15.65 14.77
CA LEU A 71 -6.03 -14.96 15.93
C LEU A 71 -5.58 -13.48 15.91
N VAL A 72 -6.51 -12.55 16.11
CA VAL A 72 -6.23 -11.10 16.06
C VAL A 72 -6.20 -10.50 17.45
N GLY A 73 -5.14 -9.76 17.77
CA GLY A 73 -5.06 -8.95 18.98
C GLY A 73 -5.74 -7.60 18.81
N ALA A 74 -6.78 -7.33 19.58
CA ALA A 74 -7.43 -6.04 19.62
C ALA A 74 -6.72 -5.12 20.62
N MET A 75 -6.23 -3.98 20.14
CA MET A 75 -5.52 -2.99 20.96
C MET A 75 -6.46 -2.01 21.68
N ASP A 76 -7.71 -1.94 21.23
CA ASP A 76 -8.77 -1.12 21.82
C ASP A 76 -10.13 -1.84 21.77
N ARG A 77 -11.08 -1.36 22.56
CA ARG A 77 -12.39 -2.00 22.70
C ARG A 77 -13.22 -1.97 21.42
N LYS A 78 -13.09 -0.92 20.60
CA LYS A 78 -13.93 -0.73 19.43
C LYS A 78 -13.62 -1.79 18.36
N ILE A 79 -12.34 -2.02 18.06
CA ILE A 79 -11.98 -3.09 17.11
C ILE A 79 -12.28 -4.48 17.66
N LEU A 80 -12.14 -4.70 18.98
CA LEU A 80 -12.54 -5.96 19.61
C LEU A 80 -14.00 -6.29 19.31
N GLU A 81 -14.88 -5.32 19.54
CA GLU A 81 -16.32 -5.46 19.32
C GLU A 81 -16.63 -5.69 17.85
N GLU A 82 -16.07 -4.89 16.96
CA GLU A 82 -16.33 -5.01 15.52
C GLU A 82 -15.86 -6.34 14.95
N LEU A 83 -14.68 -6.82 15.33
CA LEU A 83 -14.17 -8.13 14.89
C LEU A 83 -15.04 -9.27 15.42
N PHE A 84 -15.44 -9.21 16.69
CA PHE A 84 -16.34 -10.20 17.27
C PHE A 84 -17.66 -10.29 16.50
N TRP A 85 -18.30 -9.15 16.23
CA TRP A 85 -19.58 -9.11 15.50
C TRP A 85 -19.47 -9.55 14.04
N LYS A 86 -18.27 -9.51 13.45
CA LYS A 86 -17.99 -10.03 12.11
C LYS A 86 -17.57 -11.51 12.10
N GLY A 87 -17.52 -12.17 13.26
CA GLY A 87 -17.08 -13.55 13.36
C GLY A 87 -15.57 -13.72 13.13
N VAL A 88 -14.76 -12.69 13.40
CA VAL A 88 -13.30 -12.77 13.34
C VAL A 88 -12.75 -13.19 14.71
N PRO A 89 -11.86 -14.21 14.78
CA PRO A 89 -11.24 -14.61 16.05
C PRO A 89 -10.40 -13.47 16.64
N VAL A 90 -10.79 -13.01 17.83
CA VAL A 90 -10.18 -11.84 18.46
C VAL A 90 -9.99 -12.06 19.96
N PHE A 91 -8.91 -11.49 20.50
CA PHE A 91 -8.64 -11.40 21.94
C PHE A 91 -8.28 -9.96 22.30
N ASP A 92 -8.44 -9.61 23.57
CA ASP A 92 -8.10 -8.30 24.12
C ASP A 92 -6.62 -8.27 24.52
N MET A 93 -5.85 -7.33 23.98
CA MET A 93 -4.45 -7.14 24.38
C MET A 93 -4.31 -6.39 25.71
N GLY A 94 -5.36 -5.74 26.21
CA GLY A 94 -5.33 -4.95 27.43
C GLY A 94 -4.61 -3.60 27.31
N SER A 95 -4.15 -3.23 26.11
CA SER A 95 -3.28 -2.07 25.89
C SER A 95 -3.99 -0.70 25.94
N GLU A 96 -5.33 -0.70 25.80
CA GLU A 96 -6.23 0.47 25.80
C GLU A 96 -5.73 1.62 24.91
N MET A 97 -5.35 1.29 23.68
CA MET A 97 -4.78 2.24 22.74
C MET A 97 -5.82 3.23 22.19
N ASN A 98 -5.32 4.35 21.67
CA ASN A 98 -6.15 5.28 20.92
C ASN A 98 -6.69 4.57 19.66
N PRO A 99 -8.01 4.58 19.39
CA PRO A 99 -8.58 3.98 18.19
C PRO A 99 -8.23 4.72 16.89
N ALA A 100 -7.71 5.95 16.96
CA ALA A 100 -7.28 6.71 15.78
C ALA A 100 -5.89 6.28 15.27
N ASP A 101 -5.59 6.57 14.00
CA ASP A 101 -4.24 6.38 13.46
C ASP A 101 -3.27 7.32 14.18
N VAL A 102 -2.29 6.72 14.86
CA VAL A 102 -1.31 7.44 15.68
C VAL A 102 -0.11 7.92 14.88
N GLY A 103 -0.02 7.57 13.59
CA GLY A 103 1.07 7.92 12.70
C GLY A 103 2.36 7.12 12.97
N TRP A 104 3.12 6.88 11.90
CA TRP A 104 4.40 6.18 11.97
C TRP A 104 5.46 6.98 12.75
N GLY A 105 6.25 6.30 13.57
CA GLY A 105 7.38 6.89 14.31
C GLY A 105 7.01 7.72 15.54
N THR A 106 5.73 7.78 15.94
CA THR A 106 5.32 8.48 17.16
C THR A 106 5.60 7.66 18.43
N PRO A 107 5.65 8.27 19.63
CA PRO A 107 5.82 7.52 20.87
C PRO A 107 4.73 6.45 21.11
N VAL A 108 3.50 6.71 20.63
CA VAL A 108 2.41 5.75 20.72
C VAL A 108 2.63 4.58 19.75
N PHE A 109 3.18 4.83 18.55
CA PHE A 109 3.60 3.77 17.64
C PHE A 109 4.72 2.89 18.26
N HIS A 110 5.69 3.47 18.98
CA HIS A 110 6.69 2.68 19.71
C HIS A 110 6.05 1.84 20.82
N LYS A 111 5.03 2.35 21.51
CA LYS A 111 4.24 1.55 22.46
C LYS A 111 3.60 0.34 21.78
N MET A 112 3.06 0.48 20.56
CA MET A 112 2.47 -0.64 19.81
C MET A 112 3.52 -1.72 19.51
N GLY A 113 4.74 -1.31 19.14
CA GLY A 113 5.86 -2.22 18.92
C GLY A 113 6.18 -3.07 20.16
N ARG A 114 6.03 -2.54 21.38
CA ARG A 114 6.25 -3.31 22.60
C ARG A 114 5.19 -4.40 22.81
N GLU A 115 3.92 -4.08 22.56
CA GLU A 115 2.80 -5.03 22.64
C GLU A 115 3.01 -6.26 21.74
N LYS A 116 3.64 -6.07 20.57
CA LYS A 116 4.07 -7.17 19.68
C LYS A 116 4.97 -8.17 20.40
N VAL A 117 5.98 -7.67 21.10
CA VAL A 117 6.99 -8.51 21.78
C VAL A 117 6.37 -9.26 22.95
N PHE A 118 5.45 -8.62 23.68
CA PHE A 118 4.66 -9.29 24.72
C PHE A 118 3.83 -10.44 24.15
N LEU A 119 3.15 -10.22 23.02
CA LEU A 119 2.33 -11.24 22.37
C LEU A 119 3.18 -12.45 21.92
N VAL A 120 4.32 -12.20 21.29
CA VAL A 120 5.26 -13.25 20.85
C VAL A 120 5.75 -14.06 22.05
N ASN A 121 6.18 -13.40 23.13
CA ASN A 121 6.61 -14.08 24.35
C ASN A 121 5.49 -14.91 25.00
N ALA A 122 4.26 -14.38 25.05
CA ALA A 122 3.12 -15.07 25.64
C ALA A 122 2.78 -16.37 24.88
N ILE A 123 2.69 -16.31 23.55
CA ILE A 123 2.36 -17.48 22.73
C ILE A 123 3.48 -18.53 22.76
N MET A 124 4.75 -18.11 22.68
CA MET A 124 5.86 -19.05 22.78
C MET A 124 5.96 -19.70 24.17
N ALA A 125 5.61 -18.98 25.24
CA ALA A 125 5.53 -19.56 26.58
C ALA A 125 4.41 -20.61 26.71
N MET A 126 3.34 -20.50 25.91
CA MET A 126 2.28 -21.50 25.83
C MET A 126 2.69 -22.76 25.04
N GLY A 127 3.82 -22.71 24.31
CA GLY A 127 4.38 -23.84 23.56
C GLY A 127 4.02 -23.87 22.07
N PHE A 128 3.47 -22.78 21.52
CA PHE A 128 3.09 -22.68 20.12
C PHE A 128 4.12 -21.93 19.28
N GLU A 129 4.22 -22.30 18.01
CA GLU A 129 4.94 -21.52 16.99
C GLU A 129 4.08 -20.31 16.60
N VAL A 130 4.69 -19.13 16.52
CA VAL A 130 3.99 -17.89 16.21
C VAL A 130 4.50 -17.32 14.89
N LEU A 131 3.58 -17.14 13.95
CA LEU A 131 3.82 -16.43 12.71
C LEU A 131 3.13 -15.07 12.79
N PHE A 132 3.94 -14.03 13.02
CA PHE A 132 3.48 -12.66 12.94
C PHE A 132 3.51 -12.22 11.48
N CYS A 133 2.40 -11.69 10.99
CA CYS A 133 2.28 -11.35 9.57
C CYS A 133 1.30 -10.19 9.35
N ASP A 134 1.83 -9.04 8.93
CA ASP A 134 1.03 -7.89 8.51
C ASP A 134 0.75 -7.92 6.98
N THR A 135 0.42 -9.09 6.41
CA THR A 135 0.36 -9.26 4.93
C THR A 135 -0.74 -10.17 4.38
N ASP A 136 -1.04 -9.95 3.10
CA ASP A 136 -2.23 -10.41 2.38
C ASP A 136 -2.11 -11.80 1.70
N MET A 137 -1.21 -12.70 2.13
CA MET A 137 -1.01 -14.03 1.50
C MET A 137 -0.64 -15.12 2.52
N ASN A 138 -0.59 -16.40 2.11
CA ASN A 138 -0.31 -17.55 3.01
C ASN A 138 1.17 -17.97 3.01
N PRO A 139 1.96 -17.56 4.00
CA PRO A 139 3.39 -17.90 4.08
C PRO A 139 3.68 -19.27 4.71
N LEU A 140 2.69 -19.97 5.29
CA LEU A 140 2.90 -21.22 6.04
C LEU A 140 3.65 -22.30 5.24
N PRO A 141 3.33 -22.57 3.95
CA PRO A 141 4.03 -23.60 3.18
C PRO A 141 5.53 -23.34 3.06
N TYR A 142 5.94 -22.06 3.01
CA TYR A 142 7.35 -21.71 2.94
C TYR A 142 8.06 -21.93 4.29
N MET A 143 7.41 -21.59 5.41
CA MET A 143 7.98 -21.76 6.76
C MET A 143 8.28 -23.24 7.08
N GLU A 144 7.47 -24.16 6.55
CA GLU A 144 7.64 -25.61 6.71
C GLU A 144 8.92 -26.13 6.05
N ARG A 145 9.50 -25.42 5.08
CA ARG A 145 10.74 -25.84 4.39
C ARG A 145 11.99 -25.77 5.27
N TYR A 146 11.95 -25.00 6.36
CA TYR A 146 13.08 -24.74 7.26
C TYR A 146 12.73 -25.10 8.70
N PRO A 147 12.52 -26.40 9.04
CA PRO A 147 12.15 -26.84 10.39
C PRO A 147 13.24 -26.55 11.43
N ASP A 148 14.50 -26.47 10.99
CA ASP A 148 15.66 -26.24 11.88
C ASP A 148 15.84 -24.78 12.30
N ALA A 149 15.11 -23.83 11.69
CA ALA A 149 15.19 -22.42 12.06
C ALA A 149 14.46 -22.17 13.39
N ASP A 150 15.08 -21.40 14.29
CA ASP A 150 14.40 -20.87 15.47
C ASP A 150 13.53 -19.67 15.08
N VAL A 151 14.07 -18.81 14.21
CA VAL A 151 13.41 -17.61 13.69
C VAL A 151 13.59 -17.51 12.18
N LEU A 152 12.50 -17.23 11.46
CA LEU A 152 12.54 -16.74 10.08
C LEU A 152 12.02 -15.31 10.07
N VAL A 153 12.69 -14.40 9.36
CA VAL A 153 12.36 -12.97 9.40
C VAL A 153 12.47 -12.35 8.01
N SER A 154 11.55 -11.44 7.69
CA SER A 154 11.60 -10.67 6.44
C SER A 154 12.73 -9.63 6.42
N SER A 155 12.96 -9.03 5.25
CA SER A 155 13.95 -7.96 5.07
C SER A 155 13.37 -6.83 4.22
N ASP A 156 13.72 -5.60 4.57
CA ASP A 156 13.51 -4.38 3.77
C ASP A 156 14.67 -4.14 2.77
N ALA A 157 15.60 -5.10 2.63
CA ALA A 157 16.57 -5.05 1.54
C ALA A 157 15.85 -4.99 0.18
N VAL A 158 16.29 -4.07 -0.68
CA VAL A 158 15.70 -3.88 -2.02
C VAL A 158 16.49 -4.59 -3.12
N ILE A 159 17.61 -5.23 -2.75
CA ILE A 159 18.44 -6.04 -3.64
C ILE A 159 18.29 -7.48 -3.18
N ALA A 160 17.74 -8.35 -4.03
CA ALA A 160 17.73 -9.77 -3.77
C ALA A 160 19.13 -10.34 -3.93
N THR A 161 19.54 -11.15 -2.97
CA THR A 161 20.83 -11.85 -2.98
C THR A 161 20.72 -13.22 -3.63
N VAL A 162 19.49 -13.72 -3.83
CA VAL A 162 19.14 -14.99 -4.44
C VAL A 162 18.07 -14.80 -5.52
N THR A 163 18.04 -15.69 -6.50
CA THR A 163 17.11 -15.60 -7.65
C THR A 163 16.12 -16.77 -7.73
N ASP A 164 16.20 -17.70 -6.78
CA ASP A 164 15.30 -18.84 -6.64
C ASP A 164 14.52 -18.74 -5.31
N GLU A 165 14.00 -19.85 -4.82
CA GLU A 165 13.23 -19.90 -3.59
C GLU A 165 14.07 -20.21 -2.34
N SER A 166 15.39 -19.99 -2.35
CA SER A 166 16.22 -20.13 -1.15
C SER A 166 16.01 -18.95 -0.18
N LEU A 167 16.51 -19.07 1.05
CA LEU A 167 16.66 -17.90 1.93
C LEU A 167 17.66 -16.91 1.33
N GLU A 168 17.58 -15.64 1.74
CA GLU A 168 18.59 -14.64 1.37
C GLU A 168 19.97 -15.04 1.96
N ASP A 169 21.03 -14.69 1.24
CA ASP A 169 22.39 -14.74 1.74
C ASP A 169 22.59 -13.71 2.85
N TRP A 170 22.50 -14.17 4.08
CA TRP A 170 22.69 -13.40 5.30
C TRP A 170 24.05 -12.67 5.36
N ARG A 171 25.05 -13.07 4.56
CA ARG A 171 26.32 -12.35 4.49
C ARG A 171 26.16 -10.98 3.84
N ARG A 172 25.09 -10.79 3.05
CA ARG A 172 24.82 -9.60 2.22
C ARG A 172 23.54 -8.86 2.61
N SER A 173 22.53 -9.54 3.17
CA SER A 173 21.18 -8.99 3.42
C SER A 173 20.86 -8.68 4.88
N TYR A 174 21.83 -8.80 5.78
CA TYR A 174 21.62 -8.76 7.23
C TYR A 174 21.28 -7.39 7.84
N ALA A 175 21.64 -6.30 7.17
CA ALA A 175 21.53 -4.96 7.75
C ALA A 175 20.10 -4.42 7.80
N ALA A 176 19.16 -5.03 7.09
CA ALA A 176 17.83 -4.47 6.84
C ALA A 176 16.69 -5.43 7.25
N LEU A 177 16.83 -6.20 8.33
CA LEU A 177 15.74 -7.09 8.73
C LEU A 177 14.49 -6.29 9.13
N ASN A 178 13.35 -6.84 8.75
CA ASN A 178 12.04 -6.25 8.95
C ASN A 178 11.19 -7.19 9.79
N ILE A 179 10.58 -6.64 10.84
CA ILE A 179 9.74 -7.40 11.79
C ILE A 179 8.22 -7.22 11.53
N GLY A 180 7.84 -7.05 10.26
CA GLY A 180 6.44 -7.11 9.82
C GLY A 180 6.00 -8.53 9.41
N ILE A 181 6.96 -9.38 9.04
CA ILE A 181 6.74 -10.81 8.81
C ILE A 181 7.85 -11.59 9.50
N PHE A 182 7.48 -12.41 10.47
CA PHE A 182 8.44 -13.31 11.09
C PHE A 182 7.76 -14.52 11.71
N HIS A 183 8.49 -15.63 11.75
CA HIS A 183 8.08 -16.89 12.33
C HIS A 183 9.00 -17.25 13.48
N TRP A 184 8.44 -17.62 14.63
CA TRP A 184 9.21 -18.09 15.79
C TRP A 184 8.77 -19.46 16.21
N ARG A 185 9.75 -20.31 16.50
CA ARG A 185 9.53 -21.58 17.16
C ARG A 185 9.78 -21.44 18.66
N PRO A 186 9.03 -22.13 19.53
CA PRO A 186 9.16 -22.01 20.99
C PRO A 186 10.36 -22.81 21.53
N THR A 187 11.52 -22.71 20.88
CA THR A 187 12.78 -23.29 21.35
C THR A 187 13.33 -22.48 22.52
N GLU A 188 14.20 -23.08 23.32
CA GLU A 188 14.80 -22.37 24.45
C GLU A 188 15.67 -21.19 24.00
N ALA A 189 16.33 -21.30 22.84
CA ALA A 189 17.09 -20.20 22.24
C ALA A 189 16.18 -19.03 21.83
N ALA A 190 15.09 -19.32 21.10
CA ALA A 190 14.10 -18.33 20.70
C ALA A 190 13.46 -17.62 21.89
N LYS A 191 13.03 -18.37 22.93
CA LYS A 191 12.47 -17.78 24.16
C LYS A 191 13.48 -16.89 24.88
N LYS A 192 14.75 -17.29 24.94
CA LYS A 192 15.82 -16.47 25.56
C LYS A 192 16.02 -15.17 24.78
N PHE A 193 16.06 -15.25 23.45
CA PHE A 193 16.21 -14.07 22.58
C PHE A 193 15.00 -13.13 22.69
N ALA A 194 13.77 -13.65 22.67
CA ALA A 194 12.55 -12.84 22.81
C ALA A 194 12.44 -12.13 24.17
N ARG A 195 12.94 -12.75 25.25
CA ARG A 195 13.05 -12.11 26.57
C ARG A 195 14.11 -11.00 26.57
N ALA A 196 15.27 -11.24 25.96
CA ALA A 196 16.30 -10.21 25.82
C ALA A 196 15.79 -8.99 25.03
N TRP A 197 15.04 -9.25 23.95
CA TRP A 197 14.39 -8.21 23.17
C TRP A 197 13.35 -7.44 23.98
N GLN A 198 12.52 -8.13 24.76
CA GLN A 198 11.57 -7.49 25.66
C GLN A 198 12.25 -6.58 26.69
N ILE A 199 13.35 -7.03 27.31
CA ILE A 199 14.13 -6.23 28.29
C ILE A 199 14.71 -4.98 27.62
N GLN A 200 15.25 -5.10 26.41
CA GLN A 200 15.80 -3.94 25.70
C GLN A 200 14.73 -2.88 25.43
N LEU A 201 13.50 -3.30 25.13
CA LEU A 201 12.38 -2.39 24.86
C LEU A 201 11.75 -1.79 26.13
N GLU A 202 12.28 -2.08 27.32
CA GLU A 202 11.96 -1.29 28.52
C GLU A 202 12.44 0.17 28.37
N ASP A 203 13.45 0.43 27.54
CA ASP A 203 13.75 1.79 27.08
C ASP A 203 12.77 2.20 25.97
N GLU A 204 11.83 3.08 26.31
CA GLU A 204 10.79 3.55 25.40
C GLU A 204 11.30 4.31 24.17
N LYS A 205 12.58 4.72 24.17
CA LYS A 205 13.23 5.37 23.02
C LYS A 205 13.63 4.38 21.93
N ILE A 206 13.78 3.11 22.28
CA ILE A 206 14.18 2.07 21.34
C ILE A 206 12.95 1.62 20.56
N TRP A 207 13.03 1.72 19.24
CA TRP A 207 12.02 1.17 18.34
C TRP A 207 12.17 -0.37 18.28
N ASP A 208 11.06 -1.11 18.28
CA ASP A 208 11.04 -2.58 18.33
C ASP A 208 11.91 -3.22 17.25
N GLN A 209 11.84 -2.73 16.02
CA GLN A 209 12.68 -3.22 14.91
C GLN A 209 14.17 -2.93 15.12
N ASN A 210 14.52 -1.75 15.63
CA ASN A 210 15.92 -1.41 15.90
C ASN A 210 16.48 -2.27 17.03
N GLY A 211 15.72 -2.48 18.11
CA GLY A 211 16.12 -3.37 19.19
C GLY A 211 16.36 -4.80 18.71
N PHE A 212 15.44 -5.33 17.88
CA PHE A 212 15.62 -6.65 17.27
C PHE A 212 16.89 -6.72 16.43
N ASN A 213 17.12 -5.73 15.56
CA ASN A 213 18.29 -5.67 14.69
C ASN A 213 19.60 -5.53 15.48
N GLU A 214 19.64 -4.72 16.53
CA GLU A 214 20.82 -4.59 17.39
C GLU A 214 21.15 -5.90 18.11
N LEU A 215 20.14 -6.56 18.70
CA LEU A 215 20.36 -7.80 19.44
C LEU A 215 20.76 -8.96 18.53
N ILE A 216 20.12 -9.10 17.38
CA ILE A 216 20.46 -10.18 16.46
C ILE A 216 21.87 -9.97 15.92
N GLN A 217 22.25 -8.71 15.62
CA GLN A 217 23.59 -8.30 15.15
C GLN A 217 24.70 -8.52 16.18
N ASN A 218 24.37 -8.77 17.45
CA ASN A 218 25.35 -9.02 18.47
C ASN A 218 25.99 -10.42 18.35
N GLY A 219 27.32 -10.47 18.39
CA GLY A 219 28.11 -11.70 18.34
C GLY A 219 28.56 -12.14 16.93
N THR A 220 29.26 -13.27 16.89
CA THR A 220 29.80 -13.84 15.64
C THR A 220 28.74 -14.62 14.88
N ARG A 221 28.64 -14.37 13.56
CA ARG A 221 27.74 -15.08 12.65
C ARG A 221 28.46 -16.18 11.91
N GLU A 222 27.87 -17.36 11.90
CA GLU A 222 28.40 -18.55 11.24
C GLU A 222 27.24 -19.32 10.60
N ALA A 223 27.50 -20.01 9.47
CA ALA A 223 26.49 -20.90 8.88
C ALA A 223 26.12 -22.01 9.88
N VAL A 224 24.84 -22.38 9.94
CA VAL A 224 24.39 -23.48 10.82
C VAL A 224 24.96 -24.82 10.38
N ASP A 225 25.04 -25.02 9.06
CA ASP A 225 25.65 -26.19 8.41
C ASP A 225 26.51 -25.68 7.25
N PRO A 226 27.84 -25.56 7.42
CA PRO A 226 28.75 -25.09 6.38
C PRO A 226 28.84 -26.02 5.16
N ASP A 227 28.57 -27.31 5.34
CA ASP A 227 28.69 -28.32 4.28
C ASP A 227 27.39 -28.43 3.46
N ASN A 228 26.27 -27.96 4.03
CA ASN A 228 24.97 -27.89 3.38
C ASN A 228 24.28 -26.54 3.70
N ASP A 229 24.83 -25.45 3.17
CA ASP A 229 24.36 -24.09 3.43
C ASP A 229 22.97 -23.85 2.83
N ARG A 230 21.94 -24.02 3.66
CA ARG A 230 20.54 -23.72 3.33
C ARG A 230 20.16 -22.25 3.61
N GLY A 231 21.15 -21.37 3.84
CA GLY A 231 20.94 -19.96 4.17
C GLY A 231 20.61 -19.68 5.64
N LEU A 232 20.70 -20.70 6.51
CA LEU A 232 20.54 -20.54 7.96
C LEU A 232 21.87 -20.18 8.61
N PHE A 233 21.83 -19.25 9.56
CA PHE A 233 23.00 -18.82 10.32
C PHE A 233 22.72 -18.74 11.82
N TYR A 234 23.78 -18.90 12.57
CA TYR A 234 23.82 -18.67 14.00
C TYR A 234 23.92 -17.17 14.30
N ALA A 235 23.04 -16.69 15.18
CA ALA A 235 23.00 -15.36 15.75
C ALA A 235 22.89 -15.44 17.28
N PHE A 236 22.94 -14.28 17.95
CA PHE A 236 22.79 -14.16 19.40
C PHE A 236 23.72 -15.13 20.15
N ASP A 237 25.02 -14.86 20.07
CA ASP A 237 26.10 -15.66 20.66
C ASP A 237 26.06 -17.15 20.27
N ARG A 238 25.79 -17.41 18.98
CA ARG A 238 25.70 -18.74 18.38
C ARG A 238 24.63 -19.66 18.97
N THR A 239 23.60 -19.08 19.58
CA THR A 239 22.50 -19.86 20.18
C THR A 239 21.25 -19.91 19.32
N LEU A 240 20.99 -18.87 18.53
CA LEU A 240 19.77 -18.73 17.75
C LEU A 240 20.02 -19.05 16.28
N LYS A 241 19.23 -19.94 15.68
CA LYS A 241 19.27 -20.24 14.24
C LYS A 241 18.27 -19.37 13.49
N VAL A 242 18.77 -18.56 12.58
CA VAL A 242 18.00 -17.54 11.88
C VAL A 242 18.05 -17.78 10.38
N GLY A 243 16.94 -17.54 9.71
CA GLY A 243 16.87 -17.43 8.24
C GLY A 243 16.22 -16.12 7.82
N ILE A 244 16.72 -15.54 6.73
CA ILE A 244 16.17 -14.31 6.15
C ILE A 244 15.31 -14.70 4.94
N LEU A 245 14.04 -14.33 4.98
CA LEU A 245 13.08 -14.64 3.93
C LEU A 245 13.43 -13.88 2.63
N PRO A 246 13.31 -14.52 1.45
CA PRO A 246 13.68 -13.91 0.17
C PRO A 246 12.79 -12.72 -0.16
N VAL A 247 13.39 -11.56 -0.44
CA VAL A 247 12.68 -10.29 -0.70
C VAL A 247 11.92 -10.30 -2.04
N SER A 248 12.17 -11.32 -2.86
CA SER A 248 11.45 -11.63 -4.09
C SER A 248 10.12 -12.36 -3.86
N MET A 249 9.91 -13.01 -2.72
CA MET A 249 8.68 -13.76 -2.41
C MET A 249 7.97 -13.24 -1.15
N PHE A 250 8.73 -12.65 -0.23
CA PHE A 250 8.26 -11.92 0.96
C PHE A 250 8.54 -10.45 0.74
N CYS A 251 7.72 -9.85 -0.11
CA CYS A 251 8.06 -8.59 -0.74
C CYS A 251 7.83 -7.40 0.21
N SER A 252 8.77 -6.47 0.21
CA SER A 252 8.53 -5.10 0.67
C SER A 252 7.71 -4.35 -0.37
N GLY A 253 7.21 -3.15 -0.04
CA GLY A 253 6.48 -2.39 -1.05
C GLY A 253 7.35 -1.93 -2.23
N HIS A 254 8.68 -1.83 -2.04
CA HIS A 254 9.58 -1.54 -3.14
C HIS A 254 9.73 -2.74 -4.07
N THR A 255 10.04 -3.93 -3.52
CA THR A 255 10.26 -5.12 -4.34
C THR A 255 8.97 -5.61 -5.01
N TYR A 256 7.79 -5.39 -4.41
CA TYR A 256 6.50 -5.76 -4.99
C TYR A 256 5.97 -4.76 -6.02
N PHE A 257 5.84 -3.48 -5.63
CA PHE A 257 5.11 -2.47 -6.42
C PHE A 257 5.99 -1.67 -7.38
N VAL A 258 7.30 -1.56 -7.13
CA VAL A 258 8.22 -0.78 -7.97
C VAL A 258 9.02 -1.71 -8.88
N GLN A 259 9.66 -2.74 -8.30
CA GLN A 259 10.48 -3.66 -9.08
C GLN A 259 9.67 -4.76 -9.77
N HIS A 260 8.51 -5.13 -9.21
CA HIS A 260 7.81 -6.37 -9.55
C HIS A 260 8.76 -7.57 -9.55
N LEU A 261 9.63 -7.63 -8.53
CA LEU A 261 10.78 -8.51 -8.48
C LEU A 261 10.42 -9.99 -8.70
N TYR A 262 9.32 -10.44 -8.08
CA TYR A 262 8.78 -11.79 -8.26
C TYR A 262 8.49 -12.11 -9.72
N LYS A 263 7.88 -11.19 -10.49
CA LYS A 263 7.59 -11.38 -11.92
C LYS A 263 8.87 -11.49 -12.73
N GLN A 264 9.89 -10.72 -12.38
CA GLN A 264 11.17 -10.73 -13.10
C GLN A 264 11.96 -12.02 -12.88
N LEU A 265 11.75 -12.66 -11.73
CA LEU A 265 12.39 -13.93 -11.38
C LEU A 265 11.50 -15.15 -11.70
N GLY A 266 10.24 -14.93 -12.07
CA GLY A 266 9.28 -16.01 -12.32
C GLY A 266 8.91 -16.78 -11.05
N LEU A 267 8.82 -16.07 -9.91
CA LEU A 267 8.52 -16.63 -8.60
C LEU A 267 7.11 -16.26 -8.13
N ASP A 268 6.54 -17.13 -7.28
CA ASP A 268 5.30 -16.85 -6.57
C ASP A 268 5.56 -16.04 -5.30
N VAL A 269 4.55 -15.23 -4.92
CA VAL A 269 4.61 -14.38 -3.74
C VAL A 269 3.90 -15.06 -2.58
N TYR A 270 4.54 -15.06 -1.41
CA TYR A 270 3.99 -15.60 -0.16
C TYR A 270 3.47 -14.52 0.78
N ALA A 271 3.96 -13.28 0.64
CA ALA A 271 3.60 -12.15 1.49
C ALA A 271 3.96 -10.82 0.83
N VAL A 272 3.16 -9.79 1.08
CA VAL A 272 3.44 -8.40 0.68
C VAL A 272 3.30 -7.50 1.89
N HIS A 273 4.40 -6.94 2.36
CA HIS A 273 4.42 -5.96 3.45
C HIS A 273 4.51 -4.54 2.87
N THR A 274 3.54 -3.68 3.19
CA THR A 274 3.44 -2.31 2.64
C THR A 274 4.42 -1.32 3.29
N THR A 275 5.73 -1.63 3.25
CA THR A 275 6.83 -0.69 3.48
C THR A 275 7.17 0.07 2.20
N PHE A 276 8.06 1.07 2.23
CA PHE A 276 8.44 1.86 1.05
C PHE A 276 7.26 2.51 0.28
N GLN A 277 6.19 2.86 0.97
CA GLN A 277 5.06 3.63 0.41
C GLN A 277 5.10 5.09 0.85
N PHE A 278 4.39 5.95 0.14
CA PHE A 278 4.16 7.33 0.53
C PHE A 278 2.71 7.53 0.97
N ALA A 279 2.39 8.69 1.56
CA ALA A 279 1.02 9.04 1.98
C ALA A 279 0.43 8.20 3.13
N GLY A 280 1.24 7.45 3.88
CA GLY A 280 0.83 6.80 5.13
C GLY A 280 -0.22 5.70 4.90
N THR A 281 -1.18 5.58 5.82
CA THR A 281 -2.23 4.54 5.78
C THR A 281 -3.07 4.60 4.49
N GLU A 282 -3.38 5.81 4.03
CA GLU A 282 -4.10 6.01 2.76
C GLU A 282 -3.31 5.52 1.54
N GLY A 283 -1.99 5.74 1.54
CA GLY A 283 -1.12 5.23 0.48
C GLY A 283 -0.98 3.71 0.52
N LYS A 284 -0.82 3.12 1.70
CA LYS A 284 -0.83 1.65 1.88
C LYS A 284 -2.08 1.03 1.27
N ARG A 285 -3.25 1.56 1.61
CA ARG A 285 -4.53 1.09 1.08
C ARG A 285 -4.60 1.24 -0.43
N HIS A 286 -4.16 2.38 -0.96
CA HIS A 286 -4.13 2.62 -2.40
C HIS A 286 -3.22 1.63 -3.14
N ARG A 287 -2.00 1.36 -2.63
CA ARG A 287 -1.07 0.37 -3.21
C ARG A 287 -1.71 -1.01 -3.31
N LEU A 288 -2.34 -1.45 -2.22
CA LEU A 288 -3.02 -2.74 -2.18
C LEU A 288 -4.20 -2.76 -3.16
N ARG A 289 -4.95 -1.66 -3.32
CA ARG A 289 -6.03 -1.56 -4.31
C ARG A 289 -5.52 -1.55 -5.75
N GLU A 290 -4.40 -0.86 -6.04
CA GLU A 290 -3.75 -0.88 -7.35
C GLU A 290 -3.37 -2.32 -7.74
N ALA A 291 -2.86 -3.10 -6.79
CA ALA A 291 -2.58 -4.52 -6.99
C ALA A 291 -3.79 -5.45 -6.84
N GLN A 292 -5.00 -4.90 -6.63
CA GLN A 292 -6.25 -5.64 -6.39
C GLN A 292 -6.23 -6.58 -5.16
N LEU A 293 -5.30 -6.36 -4.25
CA LEU A 293 -5.15 -7.09 -2.99
C LEU A 293 -6.09 -6.55 -1.90
N PHE A 294 -6.46 -5.27 -1.88
CA PHE A 294 -7.29 -4.77 -0.76
C PHE A 294 -8.72 -5.37 -0.77
N PHE A 295 -9.25 -5.72 0.40
CA PHE A 295 -10.62 -6.23 0.54
C PHE A 295 -11.60 -5.10 0.83
N ASP A 296 -12.10 -4.48 -0.25
CA ASP A 296 -13.18 -3.51 -0.13
C ASP A 296 -14.55 -4.16 -0.05
N LYS A 297 -15.46 -3.50 0.67
CA LYS A 297 -16.88 -3.87 0.70
C LYS A 297 -17.50 -3.69 -0.69
N PRO A 298 -18.59 -4.41 -1.01
CA PRO A 298 -19.24 -4.33 -2.30
C PRO A 298 -19.55 -2.88 -2.77
N GLU A 299 -19.92 -1.97 -1.88
CA GLU A 299 -20.25 -0.56 -2.19
C GLU A 299 -19.10 0.24 -2.82
N TYR A 300 -17.85 -0.23 -2.66
CA TYR A 300 -16.70 0.38 -3.33
C TYR A 300 -16.75 0.15 -4.84
N TYR A 301 -17.20 -1.03 -5.25
CA TYR A 301 -17.28 -1.52 -6.63
C TYR A 301 -18.66 -1.33 -7.25
N GLN A 302 -19.72 -1.45 -6.47
CA GLN A 302 -21.11 -1.39 -6.89
C GLN A 302 -21.79 -0.09 -6.41
N GLY A 303 -22.61 0.52 -7.25
CA GLY A 303 -23.43 1.65 -6.83
C GLY A 303 -23.93 2.57 -7.93
N LYS A 304 -24.41 3.74 -7.51
CA LYS A 304 -24.86 4.82 -8.40
C LYS A 304 -23.70 5.64 -8.98
N ARG A 305 -22.46 5.33 -8.58
CA ARG A 305 -21.25 5.97 -9.09
C ARG A 305 -21.16 5.83 -10.61
N ARG A 306 -20.53 6.83 -11.20
CA ARG A 306 -20.33 7.03 -12.62
C ARG A 306 -18.89 7.43 -12.82
N PHE A 307 -18.28 6.89 -13.85
CA PHE A 307 -16.84 6.91 -14.03
C PHE A 307 -16.47 7.68 -15.29
N ILE A 308 -15.28 8.26 -15.24
CA ILE A 308 -14.52 8.70 -16.40
C ILE A 308 -13.27 7.83 -16.45
N ALA A 309 -12.98 7.30 -17.64
CA ALA A 309 -11.74 6.62 -17.97
C ALA A 309 -11.20 7.23 -19.27
N PHE A 310 -9.93 7.02 -19.55
CA PHE A 310 -9.35 7.48 -20.80
C PHE A 310 -8.14 6.65 -21.22
N ASP A 311 -7.89 6.65 -22.52
CA ASP A 311 -6.64 6.13 -23.09
C ASP A 311 -5.47 7.06 -22.71
N ALA A 312 -4.60 6.51 -21.86
CA ALA A 312 -3.42 7.19 -21.32
C ALA A 312 -2.17 7.03 -22.19
N SER A 313 -2.31 6.60 -23.46
CA SER A 313 -1.20 6.35 -24.38
C SER A 313 -0.10 7.43 -24.34
N ILE A 314 1.13 6.94 -24.19
CA ILE A 314 2.35 7.75 -24.05
C ILE A 314 3.21 7.58 -25.31
N PRO A 315 3.69 8.69 -25.92
CA PRO A 315 4.64 8.65 -27.03
C PRO A 315 5.87 7.83 -26.66
N LYS A 316 6.29 6.94 -27.56
CA LYS A 316 7.40 6.03 -27.33
C LYS A 316 8.69 6.77 -26.96
N GLU A 317 8.90 7.96 -27.53
CA GLU A 317 10.05 8.82 -27.27
C GLU A 317 10.11 9.27 -25.80
N LEU A 318 8.95 9.48 -25.16
CA LEU A 318 8.89 9.84 -23.73
C LEU A 318 9.10 8.64 -22.81
N LEU A 319 8.88 7.41 -23.28
CA LEU A 319 9.14 6.19 -22.52
C LEU A 319 10.58 5.70 -22.68
N THR A 320 11.06 5.56 -23.91
CA THR A 320 12.35 4.89 -24.20
C THR A 320 13.36 5.78 -24.92
N GLY A 321 13.03 7.05 -25.22
CA GLY A 321 13.96 7.98 -25.86
C GLY A 321 14.94 8.60 -24.87
N GLY A 322 16.21 8.74 -25.27
CA GLY A 322 17.24 9.44 -24.51
C GLY A 322 17.71 8.74 -23.23
N ASN A 323 18.72 9.34 -22.58
CA ASN A 323 19.21 8.88 -21.28
C ASN A 323 18.20 9.20 -20.18
N HIS A 324 18.16 8.35 -19.15
CA HIS A 324 17.32 8.58 -17.99
C HIS A 324 17.96 9.65 -17.10
N SER A 325 17.35 10.83 -17.12
CA SER A 325 17.73 12.00 -16.33
C SER A 325 16.50 12.61 -15.66
N VAL A 326 16.72 13.54 -14.73
CA VAL A 326 15.66 14.32 -14.08
C VAL A 326 14.79 15.03 -15.13
N GLU A 327 15.39 15.61 -16.16
CA GLU A 327 14.66 16.28 -17.23
C GLU A 327 13.76 15.33 -18.01
N THR A 328 14.27 14.16 -18.39
CA THR A 328 13.46 13.15 -19.11
C THR A 328 12.38 12.53 -18.23
N HIS A 329 12.64 12.36 -16.93
CA HIS A 329 11.67 11.90 -15.95
C HIS A 329 10.50 12.89 -15.85
N PHE A 330 10.80 14.17 -15.61
CA PHE A 330 9.78 15.19 -15.54
C PHE A 330 9.08 15.42 -16.88
N ALA A 331 9.75 15.28 -18.02
CA ALA A 331 9.09 15.32 -19.33
C ALA A 331 8.01 14.23 -19.47
N LEU A 332 8.32 13.00 -19.03
CA LEU A 332 7.37 11.87 -19.03
C LEU A 332 6.23 12.10 -18.03
N VAL A 333 6.54 12.46 -16.78
CA VAL A 333 5.51 12.64 -15.74
C VAL A 333 4.62 13.85 -16.06
N ASN A 334 5.20 14.97 -16.50
CA ASN A 334 4.46 16.18 -16.87
C ASN A 334 3.49 15.95 -18.04
N TYR A 335 3.87 15.11 -19.01
CA TYR A 335 2.98 14.70 -20.11
C TYR A 335 1.73 13.98 -19.59
N GLN A 336 1.90 13.09 -18.61
CA GLN A 336 0.79 12.35 -17.98
C GLN A 336 -0.03 13.26 -17.06
N MET A 337 0.63 14.06 -16.22
CA MET A 337 -0.01 15.00 -15.28
C MET A 337 -0.92 16.00 -15.99
N LYS A 338 -0.55 16.49 -17.17
CA LYS A 338 -1.42 17.36 -17.97
C LYS A 338 -2.74 16.68 -18.36
N ARG A 339 -2.71 15.40 -18.72
CA ARG A 339 -3.91 14.61 -19.05
C ARG A 339 -4.74 14.32 -17.81
N VAL A 340 -4.09 13.97 -16.71
CA VAL A 340 -4.76 13.76 -15.44
C VAL A 340 -5.43 15.05 -14.96
N ARG A 341 -4.79 16.23 -15.12
CA ARG A 341 -5.40 17.53 -14.82
C ARG A 341 -6.69 17.74 -15.60
N GLU A 342 -6.66 17.51 -16.91
CA GLU A 342 -7.86 17.65 -17.76
C GLU A 342 -8.94 16.64 -17.37
N ALA A 343 -8.57 15.39 -17.09
CA ALA A 343 -9.49 14.35 -16.63
C ALA A 343 -10.14 14.70 -15.28
N LEU A 344 -9.36 15.22 -14.32
CA LEU A 344 -9.84 15.70 -13.03
C LEU A 344 -10.80 16.89 -13.21
N ALA A 345 -10.53 17.78 -14.16
CA ALA A 345 -11.43 18.89 -14.46
C ALA A 345 -12.77 18.40 -15.02
N VAL A 346 -12.76 17.47 -15.97
CA VAL A 346 -13.99 16.85 -16.52
C VAL A 346 -14.74 16.09 -15.42
N ALA A 347 -14.03 15.35 -14.56
CA ALA A 347 -14.60 14.66 -13.40
C ALA A 347 -15.28 15.61 -12.41
N TYR A 348 -14.61 16.72 -12.09
CA TYR A 348 -15.13 17.79 -11.26
C TYR A 348 -16.37 18.45 -11.87
N VAL A 349 -16.36 18.73 -13.18
CA VAL A 349 -17.51 19.35 -13.88
C VAL A 349 -18.71 18.39 -13.93
N LEU A 350 -18.49 17.12 -14.25
CA LEU A 350 -19.56 16.15 -14.45
C LEU A 350 -19.99 15.43 -13.16
N ASN A 351 -19.32 15.70 -12.04
CA ASN A 351 -19.47 14.98 -10.77
C ASN A 351 -19.39 13.45 -10.97
N ARG A 352 -18.30 13.02 -11.61
CA ARG A 352 -17.99 11.61 -11.90
C ARG A 352 -16.69 11.22 -11.23
N THR A 353 -16.57 9.96 -10.84
CA THR A 353 -15.35 9.36 -10.29
C THR A 353 -14.33 9.16 -11.39
N LEU A 354 -13.11 9.67 -11.24
CA LEU A 354 -12.04 9.42 -12.20
C LEU A 354 -11.40 8.06 -11.94
N VAL A 355 -11.38 7.17 -12.93
CA VAL A 355 -10.45 6.03 -12.93
C VAL A 355 -9.09 6.57 -13.37
N MET A 356 -8.15 6.61 -12.44
CA MET A 356 -6.80 7.12 -12.69
C MET A 356 -6.10 6.27 -13.76
N PRO A 357 -5.26 6.84 -14.62
CA PRO A 357 -4.48 6.05 -15.56
C PRO A 357 -3.33 5.33 -14.84
N GLU A 358 -2.75 4.33 -15.51
CA GLU A 358 -1.39 3.90 -15.19
C GLU A 358 -0.42 5.10 -15.24
N MET A 359 0.50 5.15 -14.28
CA MET A 359 1.53 6.19 -14.21
C MET A 359 2.90 5.57 -14.49
N TRP A 360 3.64 6.17 -15.41
CA TRP A 360 4.97 5.73 -15.81
C TRP A 360 6.04 6.70 -15.32
N CYS A 361 7.11 6.16 -14.74
CA CYS A 361 8.24 6.92 -14.24
C CYS A 361 9.56 6.39 -14.80
N ARG A 362 10.53 7.29 -14.97
CA ARG A 362 11.93 6.93 -15.30
C ARG A 362 12.83 6.84 -14.08
N ASN A 363 12.47 7.51 -12.99
CA ASN A 363 13.26 7.57 -11.77
C ASN A 363 12.35 7.11 -10.64
N ASP A 364 12.94 6.37 -9.71
CA ASP A 364 12.35 6.01 -8.44
C ASP A 364 12.13 7.23 -7.56
N ARG A 365 11.34 7.09 -6.50
CA ARG A 365 11.18 8.10 -5.46
C ARG A 365 11.57 7.46 -4.12
N LEU A 366 12.44 8.13 -3.38
CA LEU A 366 12.91 7.70 -2.06
C LEU A 366 12.94 8.90 -1.09
N TRP A 367 13.30 8.66 0.17
CA TRP A 367 13.39 9.70 1.22
C TRP A 367 14.78 10.36 1.32
N PHE A 368 15.72 9.95 0.47
CA PHE A 368 17.11 10.40 0.49
C PHE A 368 17.62 10.62 -0.94
N GLY A 369 18.74 11.34 -1.09
CA GLY A 369 19.36 11.56 -2.40
C GLY A 369 19.79 10.25 -3.05
N HIS A 370 19.40 10.03 -4.31
CA HIS A 370 19.66 8.77 -5.02
C HIS A 370 19.89 9.01 -6.53
N PRO A 371 20.50 8.05 -7.25
CA PRO A 371 20.91 8.24 -8.65
C PRO A 371 19.75 8.05 -9.65
N GLY A 372 18.51 8.32 -9.24
CA GLY A 372 17.30 8.02 -10.02
C GLY A 372 16.85 6.57 -9.87
N ILE A 373 17.73 5.59 -10.05
CA ILE A 373 17.46 4.16 -9.83
C ILE A 373 18.54 3.55 -8.97
N LEU A 374 18.14 2.89 -7.88
CA LEU A 374 19.08 2.26 -6.97
C LEU A 374 19.92 1.20 -7.69
N HIS A 375 21.23 1.26 -7.48
CA HIS A 375 22.19 0.31 -8.02
C HIS A 375 21.83 -1.13 -7.61
N ASP A 376 22.10 -2.07 -8.51
CA ASP A 376 21.87 -3.51 -8.34
C ASP A 376 20.41 -3.94 -8.08
N THR A 377 19.46 -3.01 -8.05
CA THR A 377 18.04 -3.35 -8.08
C THR A 377 17.64 -3.81 -9.47
N LYS A 378 16.55 -4.57 -9.55
CA LYS A 378 15.97 -4.99 -10.82
C LYS A 378 14.85 -4.07 -11.29
N THR A 379 14.84 -2.81 -10.85
CA THR A 379 13.79 -1.84 -11.23
C THR A 379 13.72 -1.71 -12.77
N PRO A 380 12.58 -1.99 -13.42
CA PRO A 380 12.46 -1.85 -14.87
C PRO A 380 12.55 -0.38 -15.29
N GLN A 381 12.92 -0.12 -16.54
CA GLN A 381 13.19 1.23 -17.04
C GLN A 381 12.57 1.47 -18.43
N PRO A 382 11.59 2.37 -18.56
CA PRO A 382 10.80 2.99 -17.47
C PRO A 382 9.98 1.92 -16.72
N PHE A 383 9.41 2.27 -15.58
CA PHE A 383 8.54 1.38 -14.80
C PHE A 383 7.16 2.00 -14.61
N LEU A 384 6.17 1.12 -14.42
CA LEU A 384 4.88 1.48 -13.89
C LEU A 384 5.08 1.94 -12.44
N CYS A 385 5.07 3.25 -12.22
CA CYS A 385 5.23 3.79 -10.88
C CYS A 385 3.86 3.85 -10.19
N PRO A 386 3.80 3.46 -8.92
CA PRO A 386 2.61 3.65 -8.11
C PRO A 386 2.21 5.12 -8.03
N MET A 387 0.91 5.39 -7.98
CA MET A 387 0.39 6.76 -8.10
C MET A 387 0.94 7.73 -7.03
N ASP A 388 1.20 7.21 -5.84
CA ASP A 388 1.75 7.98 -4.72
C ASP A 388 3.21 8.44 -4.93
N HIS A 389 3.89 8.02 -6.02
CA HIS A 389 5.17 8.57 -6.43
C HIS A 389 5.04 10.00 -6.96
N ALA A 390 3.95 10.31 -7.67
CA ALA A 390 3.71 11.63 -8.27
C ALA A 390 2.61 12.44 -7.57
N GLN A 391 1.70 11.77 -6.85
CA GLN A 391 0.52 12.37 -6.26
C GLN A 391 0.43 12.16 -4.76
N GLN A 392 -0.11 13.14 -4.05
CA GLN A 392 -0.32 13.08 -2.61
C GLN A 392 -1.69 12.45 -2.32
N VAL A 393 -1.74 11.11 -2.40
CA VAL A 393 -2.98 10.32 -2.27
C VAL A 393 -3.75 10.62 -0.98
N SER A 394 -3.05 10.83 0.13
CA SER A 394 -3.69 11.18 1.40
C SER A 394 -4.42 12.52 1.35
N ASN A 395 -3.91 13.49 0.60
CA ASN A 395 -4.62 14.76 0.38
C ASN A 395 -5.79 14.56 -0.59
N MET A 396 -5.64 13.71 -1.60
CA MET A 396 -6.73 13.41 -2.54
C MET A 396 -7.95 12.80 -1.85
N LEU A 397 -7.73 11.95 -0.85
CA LEU A 397 -8.79 11.30 -0.06
C LEU A 397 -9.29 12.15 1.11
N LYS A 398 -8.60 13.25 1.45
CA LYS A 398 -8.99 14.12 2.56
C LYS A 398 -10.24 14.92 2.21
N ASN A 399 -11.18 14.96 3.15
CA ASN A 399 -12.30 15.91 3.10
C ASN A 399 -11.76 17.34 3.28
N MET A 400 -11.79 18.12 2.20
CA MET A 400 -11.39 19.54 2.20
C MET A 400 -12.61 20.45 2.10
N PRO A 401 -12.62 21.64 2.74
CA PRO A 401 -13.74 22.58 2.69
C PRO A 401 -14.14 22.96 1.25
N GLU A 402 -15.41 22.77 0.89
CA GLU A 402 -15.89 23.05 -0.47
C GLU A 402 -15.88 24.55 -0.79
N GLU A 403 -15.98 25.40 0.24
CA GLU A 403 -15.92 26.85 0.10
C GLU A 403 -14.57 27.28 -0.49
N GLU A 404 -13.49 26.62 -0.09
CA GLU A 404 -12.12 26.94 -0.50
C GLU A 404 -11.65 26.11 -1.70
N PHE A 405 -11.94 24.81 -1.72
CA PHE A 405 -11.38 23.84 -2.66
C PHE A 405 -12.41 23.32 -3.69
N GLY A 406 -13.68 23.75 -3.61
CA GLY A 406 -14.76 23.22 -4.43
C GLY A 406 -15.15 21.78 -4.02
N PRO A 407 -16.12 21.15 -4.71
CA PRO A 407 -16.51 19.77 -4.43
C PRO A 407 -15.32 18.80 -4.51
N ALA A 408 -15.44 17.70 -3.75
CA ALA A 408 -14.49 16.60 -3.81
C ALA A 408 -14.47 15.96 -5.20
N ILE A 409 -13.30 15.45 -5.60
CA ILE A 409 -13.13 14.69 -6.84
C ILE A 409 -12.83 13.25 -6.44
N ASP A 410 -13.85 12.40 -6.48
CA ASP A 410 -13.69 10.97 -6.25
C ASP A 410 -12.80 10.35 -7.32
N PHE A 411 -11.97 9.38 -6.93
CA PHE A 411 -11.15 8.62 -7.88
C PHE A 411 -11.11 7.12 -7.55
N ARG A 412 -10.56 6.36 -8.50
CA ARG A 412 -10.26 4.93 -8.41
C ARG A 412 -8.90 4.64 -9.00
N GLU A 413 -8.30 3.56 -8.53
CA GLU A 413 -7.02 3.04 -8.99
C GLU A 413 -7.08 2.63 -10.47
N TYR A 414 -5.95 2.62 -11.17
CA TYR A 414 -5.89 2.27 -12.59
C TYR A 414 -6.42 0.87 -12.90
N SER A 415 -6.23 -0.06 -11.97
CA SER A 415 -6.67 -1.44 -12.10
C SER A 415 -8.15 -1.65 -11.71
N PHE A 416 -8.89 -0.59 -11.35
CA PHE A 416 -10.26 -0.71 -10.86
C PHE A 416 -11.20 -1.40 -11.86
N LEU A 417 -11.19 -0.98 -13.13
CA LEU A 417 -12.08 -1.55 -14.14
C LEU A 417 -11.70 -2.99 -14.53
N GLU A 418 -10.46 -3.39 -14.28
CA GLU A 418 -9.96 -4.75 -14.46
C GLU A 418 -10.37 -5.66 -13.29
N ASN A 419 -10.63 -5.08 -12.11
CA ASN A 419 -10.93 -5.83 -10.91
C ASN A 419 -12.18 -6.71 -11.12
N PRO A 420 -12.12 -8.03 -10.85
CA PRO A 420 -13.23 -8.94 -11.08
C PRO A 420 -14.45 -8.64 -10.18
N ARG A 421 -14.27 -7.90 -9.08
CA ARG A 421 -15.34 -7.49 -8.17
C ARG A 421 -16.17 -6.33 -8.71
N VAL A 422 -15.72 -5.63 -9.76
CA VAL A 422 -16.54 -4.61 -10.44
C VAL A 422 -17.64 -5.29 -11.25
N PRO A 423 -18.94 -5.00 -11.00
CA PRO A 423 -20.05 -5.62 -11.71
C PRO A 423 -19.97 -5.42 -13.23
N GLN A 424 -20.33 -6.47 -13.97
CA GLN A 424 -20.33 -6.45 -15.43
C GLN A 424 -21.27 -5.37 -16.02
N GLU A 425 -22.36 -5.06 -15.32
CA GLU A 425 -23.30 -3.98 -15.66
C GLU A 425 -22.62 -2.60 -15.71
N ILE A 426 -21.62 -2.37 -14.85
CA ILE A 426 -20.83 -1.13 -14.88
C ILE A 426 -19.86 -1.17 -16.06
N LYS A 427 -19.15 -2.28 -16.25
CA LYS A 427 -18.12 -2.43 -17.30
C LYS A 427 -18.70 -2.29 -18.71
N THR A 428 -19.92 -2.79 -18.92
CA THR A 428 -20.62 -2.81 -20.22
C THR A 428 -21.35 -1.50 -20.55
N SER A 429 -21.74 -0.71 -19.55
CA SER A 429 -22.36 0.60 -19.77
C SER A 429 -21.28 1.67 -20.06
N ARG A 430 -20.75 1.65 -21.28
CA ARG A 430 -19.66 2.51 -21.75
C ARG A 430 -20.08 3.33 -22.96
N LEU A 431 -19.71 4.61 -22.97
CA LEU A 431 -19.78 5.50 -24.13
C LEU A 431 -18.36 5.92 -24.49
N SER A 432 -17.93 5.66 -25.72
CA SER A 432 -16.63 6.09 -26.21
C SER A 432 -16.68 7.54 -26.67
N ILE A 433 -15.70 8.35 -26.27
CA ILE A 433 -15.61 9.76 -26.66
C ILE A 433 -14.35 9.98 -27.49
N ARG A 434 -14.54 10.44 -28.73
CA ARG A 434 -13.45 10.77 -29.65
C ARG A 434 -13.38 12.27 -29.83
N LEU A 435 -12.17 12.82 -29.84
CA LEU A 435 -12.01 14.27 -30.07
C LEU A 435 -11.96 14.59 -31.55
N CYS A 436 -12.70 15.63 -31.93
CA CYS A 436 -12.79 16.14 -33.28
C CYS A 436 -12.03 17.47 -33.40
N SER A 437 -11.27 17.61 -34.49
CA SER A 437 -10.41 18.78 -34.72
C SER A 437 -11.22 20.05 -34.99
N ARG A 438 -10.66 21.21 -34.60
CA ARG A 438 -11.26 22.53 -34.82
C ARG A 438 -11.55 22.75 -36.31
N GLY A 439 -12.82 23.01 -36.67
CA GLY A 439 -13.25 23.28 -38.05
C GLY A 439 -13.85 22.09 -38.82
N LYS A 440 -13.94 20.90 -38.22
CA LYS A 440 -14.79 19.80 -38.72
C LYS A 440 -16.15 19.82 -38.02
N ASN A 441 -17.21 19.39 -38.72
CA ASN A 441 -18.52 19.19 -38.11
C ASN A 441 -18.44 17.96 -37.19
N CYS A 442 -18.19 18.19 -35.89
CA CYS A 442 -18.21 17.14 -34.89
C CYS A 442 -19.65 16.69 -34.66
N SER A 443 -19.93 15.39 -34.76
CA SER A 443 -21.26 14.85 -34.48
C SER A 443 -21.35 14.34 -33.04
N SER A 444 -22.19 14.99 -32.23
CA SER A 444 -22.58 14.50 -30.91
C SER A 444 -23.62 13.38 -30.97
N GLU A 445 -24.02 12.91 -32.16
CA GLU A 445 -24.92 11.77 -32.29
C GLU A 445 -24.20 10.46 -32.00
N VAL A 446 -24.81 9.59 -31.20
CA VAL A 446 -24.23 8.30 -30.86
C VAL A 446 -24.20 7.42 -32.10
N SER A 447 -22.99 7.09 -32.56
CA SER A 447 -22.74 6.16 -33.65
C SER A 447 -21.83 5.05 -33.16
N GLN A 448 -22.28 3.79 -33.27
CA GLN A 448 -21.54 2.61 -32.80
C GLN A 448 -21.06 2.70 -31.34
N GLY A 449 -21.86 3.31 -30.46
CA GLY A 449 -21.50 3.50 -29.04
C GLY A 449 -20.43 4.57 -28.80
N ALA A 450 -20.14 5.42 -29.78
CA ALA A 450 -19.22 6.53 -29.67
C ALA A 450 -19.88 7.88 -30.02
N ILE A 451 -19.36 8.96 -29.45
CA ILE A 451 -19.67 10.36 -29.83
C ILE A 451 -18.38 11.09 -30.21
N GLU A 452 -18.51 12.13 -31.03
CA GLU A 452 -17.42 13.06 -31.30
C GLU A 452 -17.59 14.35 -30.51
N LEU A 453 -16.51 14.77 -29.85
CA LEU A 453 -16.49 15.93 -28.98
C LEU A 453 -15.52 16.98 -29.56
N PRO A 454 -15.94 18.26 -29.69
CA PRO A 454 -15.01 19.34 -30.00
C PRO A 454 -13.88 19.44 -28.97
N ILE A 455 -12.68 19.81 -29.41
CA ILE A 455 -11.58 20.15 -28.48
C ILE A 455 -11.84 21.45 -27.74
N ASN A 456 -11.25 21.60 -26.56
CA ASN A 456 -11.25 22.78 -25.70
C ASN A 456 -12.65 23.24 -25.29
N MET A 457 -13.51 22.32 -24.86
CA MET A 457 -14.85 22.66 -24.39
C MET A 457 -14.81 23.32 -23.01
N THR A 458 -15.70 24.29 -22.80
CA THR A 458 -15.90 24.89 -21.48
C THR A 458 -16.65 23.93 -20.54
N ASP A 459 -16.63 24.22 -19.25
CA ASP A 459 -17.41 23.49 -18.24
C ASP A 459 -18.92 23.48 -18.56
N THR A 460 -19.48 24.59 -19.02
CA THR A 460 -20.89 24.68 -19.44
C THR A 460 -21.20 23.78 -20.64
N GLN A 461 -20.36 23.83 -21.67
CA GLN A 461 -20.51 23.00 -22.86
C GLN A 461 -20.42 21.50 -22.53
N LEU A 462 -19.50 21.11 -21.64
CA LEU A 462 -19.40 19.72 -21.18
C LEU A 462 -20.64 19.27 -20.40
N ARG A 463 -21.17 20.11 -19.51
CA ARG A 463 -22.42 19.80 -18.77
C ARG A 463 -23.59 19.61 -19.73
N ASP A 464 -23.73 20.50 -20.70
CA ASP A 464 -24.82 20.45 -21.68
C ASP A 464 -24.74 19.19 -22.54
N GLU A 465 -23.55 18.88 -23.07
CA GLU A 465 -23.32 17.69 -23.89
C GLU A 465 -23.64 16.40 -23.11
N PHE A 466 -23.04 16.23 -21.92
CA PHE A 466 -23.20 15.02 -21.13
C PHE A 466 -24.50 14.97 -20.32
N SER A 467 -25.35 16.00 -20.36
CA SER A 467 -26.70 15.95 -19.78
C SER A 467 -27.56 14.87 -20.45
N ARG A 468 -27.37 14.67 -21.76
CA ARG A 468 -28.00 13.63 -22.59
C ARG A 468 -27.44 12.23 -22.34
N HIS A 469 -26.26 12.17 -21.71
CA HIS A 469 -25.52 10.96 -21.36
C HIS A 469 -25.23 10.88 -19.85
N LYS A 470 -26.14 11.42 -19.03
CA LYS A 470 -26.35 10.91 -17.67
C LYS A 470 -26.66 9.40 -17.81
N ASP A 471 -26.82 8.60 -16.77
CA ASP A 471 -27.17 7.16 -16.87
C ASP A 471 -26.08 6.23 -17.44
N VAL A 472 -25.29 6.64 -18.46
CA VAL A 472 -24.08 5.95 -18.89
C VAL A 472 -23.11 5.85 -17.71
N LYS A 473 -22.65 4.64 -17.40
CA LYS A 473 -21.77 4.41 -16.25
C LYS A 473 -20.34 4.87 -16.53
N ILE A 474 -19.77 4.58 -17.69
CA ILE A 474 -18.38 4.91 -18.03
C ILE A 474 -18.36 5.85 -19.25
N LEU A 475 -17.81 7.03 -19.08
CA LEU A 475 -17.37 7.89 -20.19
C LEU A 475 -15.91 7.57 -20.48
N ASP A 476 -15.63 6.97 -21.63
CA ASP A 476 -14.32 6.47 -22.01
C ASP A 476 -13.70 7.32 -23.13
N PHE A 477 -12.80 8.22 -22.76
CA PHE A 477 -12.18 9.17 -23.69
C PHE A 477 -11.00 8.56 -24.41
N SER A 478 -10.93 8.69 -25.73
CA SER A 478 -9.77 8.24 -26.53
C SER A 478 -8.50 9.04 -26.23
N THR A 479 -8.63 10.20 -25.58
CA THR A 479 -7.53 10.98 -25.04
C THR A 479 -8.09 12.08 -24.13
N MET A 480 -7.30 12.52 -23.16
CA MET A 480 -7.58 13.71 -22.35
C MET A 480 -6.79 14.94 -22.81
N LYS A 481 -6.20 14.91 -24.00
CA LYS A 481 -5.46 16.05 -24.55
C LYS A 481 -6.42 17.07 -25.16
N ASN A 482 -6.43 18.29 -24.65
CA ASN A 482 -7.25 19.39 -25.16
C ASN A 482 -8.77 19.09 -25.10
N VAL A 483 -9.22 18.32 -24.11
CA VAL A 483 -10.66 18.12 -23.85
C VAL A 483 -11.24 19.37 -23.20
N PHE A 484 -10.55 19.90 -22.20
CA PHE A 484 -11.08 20.96 -21.33
C PHE A 484 -10.43 22.31 -21.63
N GLY A 485 -11.24 23.26 -22.09
CA GLY A 485 -10.82 24.63 -22.42
C GLY A 485 -10.82 25.60 -21.24
N GLY A 486 -11.41 25.22 -20.09
CA GLY A 486 -11.46 26.03 -18.87
C GLY A 486 -12.88 26.26 -18.35
N PHE A 487 -12.97 26.85 -17.15
CA PHE A 487 -14.25 27.23 -16.55
C PHE A 487 -14.65 28.64 -17.00
N VAL A 488 -15.94 28.85 -17.27
CA VAL A 488 -16.48 30.18 -17.58
C VAL A 488 -16.48 31.11 -16.36
N ASP A 489 -16.61 30.55 -15.15
CA ASP A 489 -16.78 31.30 -13.89
C ASP A 489 -15.57 31.23 -12.92
N LYS A 490 -15.69 31.89 -11.76
CA LYS A 490 -14.71 31.88 -10.63
C LYS A 490 -14.39 30.51 -10.03
N VAL A 491 -15.04 29.44 -10.53
CA VAL A 491 -14.82 28.05 -10.14
C VAL A 491 -13.37 27.61 -10.36
N THR A 492 -12.70 28.21 -11.35
CA THR A 492 -11.28 27.95 -11.68
C THR A 492 -10.37 28.02 -10.45
N LEU A 493 -10.51 29.02 -9.58
CA LEU A 493 -9.57 29.21 -8.47
C LEU A 493 -9.69 28.08 -7.43
N LYS A 494 -10.91 27.62 -7.14
CA LYS A 494 -11.16 26.53 -6.18
C LYS A 494 -10.57 25.21 -6.68
N PHE A 495 -10.82 24.88 -7.94
CA PHE A 495 -10.26 23.70 -8.59
C PHE A 495 -8.73 23.72 -8.58
N ARG A 496 -8.12 24.86 -8.91
CA ARG A 496 -6.65 25.01 -8.87
C ARG A 496 -6.07 24.79 -7.48
N ARG A 497 -6.65 25.41 -6.44
CA ARG A 497 -6.24 25.22 -5.05
C ARG A 497 -6.31 23.75 -4.64
N ARG A 498 -7.34 23.02 -5.08
CA ARG A 498 -7.48 21.58 -4.83
C ARG A 498 -6.35 20.79 -5.49
N LEU A 499 -6.08 21.01 -6.78
CA LEU A 499 -5.04 20.28 -7.51
C LEU A 499 -3.64 20.56 -6.98
N GLN A 500 -3.35 21.78 -6.50
CA GLN A 500 -2.07 22.08 -5.84
C GLN A 500 -1.85 21.25 -4.56
N ARG A 501 -2.92 20.77 -3.90
CA ARG A 501 -2.80 19.86 -2.75
C ARG A 501 -2.59 18.40 -3.18
N TYR A 502 -2.81 18.07 -4.45
CA TYR A 502 -2.73 16.69 -4.97
C TYR A 502 -1.33 16.33 -5.47
N THR A 503 -0.42 17.28 -5.62
CA THR A 503 0.95 17.02 -6.10
C THR A 503 1.86 16.57 -4.97
N ALA A 504 2.72 15.59 -5.26
CA ALA A 504 3.78 15.19 -4.35
C ALA A 504 5.14 15.81 -4.74
N ILE A 505 6.21 15.25 -4.19
CA ILE A 505 7.60 15.59 -4.53
C ILE A 505 8.28 14.39 -5.17
N TRP A 506 9.17 14.64 -6.13
CA TRP A 506 10.22 13.70 -6.49
C TRP A 506 11.42 13.97 -5.57
N CYS A 507 11.89 12.95 -4.88
CA CYS A 507 13.04 13.03 -4.00
C CYS A 507 13.96 11.85 -4.29
N CYS A 508 15.27 12.07 -4.47
CA CYS A 508 15.97 13.36 -4.44
C CYS A 508 17.27 13.34 -5.27
N LEU A 509 17.68 14.52 -5.74
CA LEU A 509 19.04 14.73 -6.25
C LEU A 509 20.09 14.45 -5.17
N GLU A 510 21.16 13.73 -5.54
CA GLU A 510 22.26 13.41 -4.64
C GLU A 510 23.07 14.65 -4.23
N SER A 511 23.68 14.58 -3.03
CA SER A 511 24.60 15.61 -2.51
C SER A 511 23.99 17.00 -2.28
N LEU A 512 22.67 17.14 -2.33
CA LEU A 512 21.96 18.38 -2.01
C LEU A 512 21.21 18.24 -0.69
N GLU A 513 21.35 19.24 0.18
CA GLU A 513 20.55 19.36 1.41
C GLU A 513 19.04 19.46 1.11
N ARG A 514 18.70 20.22 0.06
CA ARG A 514 17.36 20.31 -0.53
C ARG A 514 17.41 19.78 -1.95
N GLY A 515 17.26 18.45 -2.09
CA GLY A 515 17.34 17.76 -3.38
C GLY A 515 16.00 17.42 -4.01
N HIS A 516 14.87 17.71 -3.36
CA HIS A 516 13.55 17.37 -3.86
C HIS A 516 13.02 18.40 -4.86
N ILE A 517 12.17 17.93 -5.77
CA ILE A 517 11.54 18.74 -6.81
C ILE A 517 10.03 18.50 -6.71
N TYR A 518 9.25 19.58 -6.61
CA TYR A 518 7.79 19.49 -6.58
C TYR A 518 7.24 19.16 -7.97
N TYR A 519 6.33 18.18 -8.04
CA TYR A 519 5.47 18.06 -9.20
C TYR A 519 4.48 19.23 -9.21
N ASP A 520 4.03 19.63 -10.39
CA ASP A 520 3.11 20.75 -10.55
C ASP A 520 2.12 20.43 -11.66
N PHE A 521 0.82 20.38 -11.36
CA PHE A 521 -0.21 20.20 -12.38
C PHE A 521 -0.26 21.37 -13.38
N PHE A 522 0.28 22.54 -13.02
CA PHE A 522 0.23 23.79 -13.79
C PHE A 522 1.62 24.20 -14.31
N TRP A 523 2.56 23.26 -14.39
CA TRP A 523 3.91 23.50 -14.91
C TRP A 523 3.92 24.17 -16.29
N ASP A 524 2.96 23.83 -17.17
CA ASP A 524 2.87 24.31 -18.55
C ASP A 524 2.34 25.73 -18.68
N GLU A 525 1.81 26.29 -17.60
CA GLU A 525 1.35 27.68 -17.53
C GLU A 525 2.42 28.64 -16.99
N LYS A 526 3.57 28.09 -16.53
CA LYS A 526 4.68 28.85 -15.93
C LYS A 526 5.80 29.04 -16.96
N PRO A 527 6.01 30.26 -17.51
CA PRO A 527 7.04 30.49 -18.50
C PRO A 527 8.43 30.12 -17.97
N GLY A 528 9.17 29.31 -18.72
CA GLY A 528 10.53 28.91 -18.36
C GLY A 528 10.64 27.93 -17.19
N TRP A 529 9.53 27.29 -16.77
CA TRP A 529 9.55 26.26 -15.72
C TRP A 529 10.57 25.16 -16.03
N LYS A 530 11.30 24.75 -14.99
CA LYS A 530 12.27 23.65 -15.03
C LYS A 530 12.14 22.78 -13.77
N PRO A 531 12.42 21.48 -13.85
CA PRO A 531 12.43 20.59 -12.69
C PRO A 531 13.73 20.79 -11.91
N LEU A 532 13.79 21.86 -11.13
CA LEU A 532 14.95 22.20 -10.30
C LEU A 532 14.56 22.18 -8.82
N PRO A 533 15.48 21.76 -7.94
CA PRO A 533 15.24 21.82 -6.51
C PRO A 533 15.12 23.27 -6.03
N PRO A 534 14.43 23.52 -4.90
CA PRO A 534 14.31 24.86 -4.34
C PRO A 534 15.70 25.38 -3.94
N THR A 535 16.08 26.53 -4.48
CA THR A 535 17.40 27.14 -4.24
C THR A 535 17.54 27.78 -2.87
N ARG A 536 16.42 28.15 -2.24
CA ARG A 536 16.38 28.81 -0.93
C ARG A 536 15.24 28.26 -0.06
N PRO A 537 15.37 28.25 1.28
CA PRO A 537 14.34 27.73 2.18
C PRO A 537 12.97 28.39 1.99
N GLU A 538 12.92 29.69 1.68
CA GLU A 538 11.67 30.42 1.46
C GLU A 538 10.88 29.94 0.24
N ASN A 539 11.54 29.28 -0.72
CA ASN A 539 10.92 28.70 -1.90
C ASN A 539 10.63 27.20 -1.72
N ASP A 540 10.99 26.64 -0.56
CA ASP A 540 10.78 25.24 -0.25
C ASP A 540 9.37 25.01 0.32
N HIS A 541 8.40 25.19 -0.55
CA HIS A 541 7.01 24.85 -0.29
C HIS A 541 6.42 24.24 -1.56
N PRO A 542 5.36 23.42 -1.44
CA PRO A 542 4.63 22.97 -2.61
C PRO A 542 4.17 24.17 -3.45
N PRO A 543 3.94 24.00 -4.76
CA PRO A 543 3.63 25.08 -5.68
C PRO A 543 2.21 25.62 -5.44
N PHE A 544 2.02 26.25 -4.29
CA PHE A 544 0.89 27.07 -3.92
C PHE A 544 1.18 28.46 -4.46
N ASP A 545 0.37 28.88 -5.43
CA ASP A 545 0.34 30.17 -6.13
C ASP A 545 1.62 31.03 -6.11
#